data_AF-A0A963SGG0-F1
#
_entry.id   AF-A0A963SGG0-F1
#
_cell.length_a   1.000
_cell.length_b   1.000
_cell.length_c   1.000
_cell.angle_alpha   90.00
_cell.angle_beta   90.00
_cell.angle_gamma   90.00
#
_symmetry.space_group_name_H-M   'P 1'
#
loop_
_entity.id
_entity.type
_entity.pdbx_description
1 polymer ?
#
loop_
_entity_poly.entity_id
_entity_poly.type
_entity_poly.pdbx_seq_one_letter_code
_entity_poly.pdbx_strand_id
1 'polypeptide(L)'
;MSAFSDRELQFLANAVGRHASSGAEPVSADDVDWARFLLLVERHRVGALVAASSTQLNLPPAVVDALAEDESVNAANYLRSRAVLDRLEARFSAEAIDWAVLKGLAIAERYYERPSLREMIDVDLLVDRDR
;
A
#
# COMPACT_ATOMS: atom_id res chain seq x y z
N MET A 1 5.36 -27.18 17.48
CA MET A 1 5.93 -25.93 16.93
C MET A 1 6.77 -26.27 15.70
N SER A 2 6.13 -26.49 14.55
CA SER A 2 6.76 -27.12 13.37
C SER A 2 6.66 -26.22 12.14
N ALA A 3 7.82 -25.74 11.67
CA ALA A 3 8.26 -25.62 10.27
C ALA A 3 7.34 -25.02 9.16
N PHE A 4 6.45 -24.06 9.46
CA PHE A 4 5.85 -23.17 8.44
C PHE A 4 6.75 -21.97 8.14
N SER A 5 7.99 -22.24 7.71
CA SER A 5 8.95 -21.20 7.32
C SER A 5 8.40 -20.40 6.12
N ASP A 6 7.73 -19.29 6.43
CA ASP A 6 7.42 -18.09 5.62
C ASP A 6 7.02 -18.26 4.14
N ARG A 7 6.28 -19.32 3.77
CA ARG A 7 5.77 -19.47 2.40
C ARG A 7 4.81 -18.36 2.00
N GLU A 8 3.83 -18.04 2.86
CA GLU A 8 2.88 -16.96 2.58
C GLU A 8 3.57 -15.60 2.56
N LEU A 9 4.57 -15.38 3.44
CA LEU A 9 5.35 -14.14 3.44
C LEU A 9 6.26 -14.04 2.22
N GLN A 10 6.86 -15.15 1.78
CA GLN A 10 7.65 -15.20 0.56
C GLN A 10 6.77 -14.96 -0.67
N PHE A 11 5.58 -15.56 -0.71
CA PHE A 11 4.59 -15.29 -1.75
C PHE A 11 4.20 -13.80 -1.76
N LEU A 12 3.95 -13.22 -0.58
CA LEU A 12 3.66 -11.80 -0.44
C LEU A 12 4.83 -10.91 -0.92
N ALA A 13 6.06 -11.22 -0.53
CA ALA A 13 7.26 -10.50 -0.95
C ALA A 13 7.42 -10.53 -2.48
N ASN A 14 7.16 -11.67 -3.11
CA ASN A 14 7.16 -11.81 -4.56
C ASN A 14 6.04 -11.00 -5.22
N ALA A 15 4.84 -10.99 -4.61
CA ALA A 15 3.69 -10.24 -5.11
C ALA A 15 3.89 -8.72 -5.12
N VAL A 16 4.56 -8.17 -4.08
CA VAL A 16 4.85 -6.73 -3.99
C VAL A 16 6.11 -6.31 -4.76
N GLY A 17 7.07 -7.22 -4.91
CA GLY A 17 8.31 -6.98 -5.64
C GLY A 17 8.12 -7.15 -7.14
N ARG A 18 7.69 -6.11 -7.86
CA ARG A 18 7.64 -6.09 -9.34
C ARG A 18 8.99 -6.44 -10.03
N HIS A 19 10.09 -6.52 -9.27
CA HIS A 19 11.42 -6.96 -9.69
C HIS A 19 12.08 -7.97 -8.73
N ALA A 20 11.32 -8.85 -8.09
CA ALA A 20 11.91 -9.96 -7.33
C ALA A 20 12.57 -10.97 -8.30
N SER A 21 13.73 -10.60 -8.84
CA SER A 21 14.72 -11.54 -9.35
C SER A 21 15.36 -12.18 -8.13
N SER A 22 14.67 -13.15 -7.56
CA SER A 22 15.31 -14.08 -6.61
C SER A 22 15.18 -15.45 -7.22
N GLY A 23 16.30 -16.19 -7.32
CA GLY A 23 16.32 -17.60 -7.70
C GLY A 23 15.65 -18.51 -6.67
N ALA A 24 14.65 -18.00 -5.96
CA ALA A 24 13.74 -18.77 -5.13
C ALA A 24 12.77 -19.50 -6.06
N GLU A 25 12.55 -20.78 -5.81
CA GLU A 25 11.55 -21.53 -6.56
C GLU A 25 10.16 -20.88 -6.38
N PRO A 26 9.37 -20.77 -7.46
CA PRO A 26 8.02 -20.24 -7.36
C PRO A 26 7.22 -21.07 -6.36
N VAL A 27 6.64 -20.40 -5.35
CA VAL A 27 5.72 -21.04 -4.40
C VAL A 27 4.45 -21.42 -5.17
N SER A 28 4.10 -22.71 -5.18
CA SER A 28 2.86 -23.17 -5.80
C SER A 28 1.66 -22.57 -5.08
N ALA A 29 0.68 -22.08 -5.83
CA ALA A 29 -0.57 -21.53 -5.29
C ALA A 29 -1.36 -22.58 -4.46
N ASP A 30 -1.19 -23.86 -4.76
CA ASP A 30 -1.85 -24.97 -4.05
C ASP A 30 -1.29 -25.18 -2.62
N ASP A 31 -0.09 -24.66 -2.33
CA ASP A 31 0.61 -24.82 -1.05
C ASP A 31 0.46 -23.60 -0.12
N VAL A 32 -0.33 -22.59 -0.53
CA VAL A 32 -0.50 -21.32 0.20
C VAL A 32 -1.73 -21.40 1.11
N ASP A 33 -1.54 -21.12 2.41
CA ASP A 33 -2.66 -20.81 3.30
C ASP A 33 -3.16 -19.39 3.01
N TRP A 34 -4.22 -19.29 2.20
CA TRP A 34 -4.79 -18.01 1.78
C TRP A 34 -5.36 -17.17 2.91
N ALA A 35 -5.83 -17.77 4.00
CA ALA A 35 -6.32 -17.03 5.16
C ALA A 35 -5.14 -16.37 5.89
N ARG A 36 -4.05 -17.12 6.10
CA ARG A 36 -2.80 -16.58 6.65
C ARG A 36 -2.18 -15.52 5.72
N PHE A 37 -2.23 -15.73 4.41
CA PHE A 37 -1.77 -14.75 3.42
C PHE A 37 -2.50 -13.41 3.57
N LEU A 38 -3.84 -13.41 3.64
CA LEU A 38 -4.62 -12.18 3.83
C LEU A 38 -4.29 -11.48 5.17
N LEU A 39 -4.06 -12.23 6.25
CA LEU A 39 -3.60 -11.66 7.52
C LEU A 39 -2.20 -11.01 7.40
N LEU A 40 -1.31 -11.55 6.58
CA LEU A 40 -0.01 -10.93 6.30
C LEU A 40 -0.16 -9.67 5.44
N VAL A 41 -1.03 -9.71 4.43
CA VAL A 41 -1.36 -8.56 3.58
C VAL A 41 -1.85 -7.39 4.45
N GLU A 42 -2.80 -7.63 5.34
CA GLU A 42 -3.33 -6.64 6.28
C GLU A 42 -2.24 -6.13 7.23
N ARG A 43 -1.50 -7.05 7.88
CA ARG A 43 -0.43 -6.71 8.82
C ARG A 43 0.63 -5.80 8.18
N HIS A 44 0.98 -6.05 6.93
CA HIS A 44 2.01 -5.30 6.21
C HIS A 44 1.46 -4.11 5.43
N ARG A 45 0.13 -3.94 5.37
CA ARG A 45 -0.55 -2.79 4.73
C ARG A 45 -0.20 -2.64 3.25
N VAL A 46 -0.28 -3.77 2.56
CA VAL A 46 0.10 -3.89 1.15
C VAL A 46 -1.05 -4.41 0.27
N GLY A 47 -2.29 -4.42 0.79
CA GLY A 47 -3.47 -4.95 0.07
C GLY A 47 -3.64 -4.34 -1.31
N ALA A 48 -3.73 -3.01 -1.39
CA ALA A 48 -3.84 -2.30 -2.66
C ALA A 48 -2.66 -2.60 -3.61
N LEU A 49 -1.43 -2.71 -3.08
CA LEU A 49 -0.24 -2.99 -3.88
C LEU A 49 -0.25 -4.41 -4.45
N VAL A 50 -0.70 -5.39 -3.67
CA VAL A 50 -0.86 -6.78 -4.12
C VAL A 50 -2.02 -6.89 -5.12
N ALA A 51 -3.14 -6.20 -4.88
CA ALA A 51 -4.29 -6.14 -5.78
C ALA A 51 -3.87 -5.68 -7.19
N ALA A 52 -3.01 -4.65 -7.27
CA ALA A 52 -2.49 -4.14 -8.54
C ALA A 52 -1.62 -5.15 -9.31
N SER A 53 -1.11 -6.19 -8.64
CA SER A 53 -0.36 -7.30 -9.24
C SER A 53 -1.19 -8.59 -9.35
N SER A 54 -2.44 -8.60 -8.89
CA SER A 54 -3.26 -9.81 -8.76
C SER A 54 -3.52 -10.52 -10.09
N THR A 55 -3.61 -9.80 -11.21
CA THR A 55 -3.81 -10.42 -12.53
C THR A 55 -2.63 -11.29 -13.00
N GLN A 56 -1.47 -11.12 -12.39
CA GLN A 56 -0.25 -11.90 -12.66
C GLN A 56 -0.08 -13.06 -11.67
N LEU A 57 -0.86 -13.07 -10.59
CA LEU A 57 -0.82 -14.05 -9.53
C LEU A 57 -2.07 -14.91 -9.70
N ASN A 58 -1.95 -16.21 -9.96
CA ASN A 58 -3.11 -17.10 -10.08
C ASN A 58 -3.77 -17.30 -8.70
N LEU A 59 -4.48 -16.27 -8.22
CA LEU A 59 -5.08 -16.22 -6.89
C LEU A 59 -6.50 -16.83 -6.92
N PRO A 60 -6.95 -17.45 -5.81
CA PRO A 60 -8.35 -17.85 -5.68
C PRO A 60 -9.29 -16.64 -5.76
N PRO A 61 -10.51 -16.79 -6.31
CA PRO A 61 -11.46 -15.69 -6.46
C PRO A 61 -11.73 -14.89 -5.17
N ALA A 62 -11.90 -15.59 -4.04
CA ALA A 62 -12.14 -14.94 -2.75
C ALA A 62 -10.97 -14.05 -2.29
N VAL A 63 -9.73 -14.40 -2.66
CA VAL A 63 -8.54 -13.59 -2.35
C VAL A 63 -8.49 -12.37 -3.26
N VAL A 64 -8.84 -12.53 -4.54
CA VAL A 64 -8.95 -11.41 -5.50
C VAL A 64 -9.99 -10.40 -5.03
N ASP A 65 -11.17 -10.87 -4.60
CA ASP A 65 -12.26 -10.01 -4.14
C ASP A 65 -11.85 -9.21 -2.89
N ALA A 66 -11.19 -9.86 -1.92
CA ALA A 66 -10.69 -9.18 -0.71
C ALA A 66 -9.64 -8.10 -1.05
N LEU A 67 -8.71 -8.41 -1.96
CA LEU A 67 -7.68 -7.46 -2.40
C LEU A 67 -8.29 -6.28 -3.19
N ALA A 68 -9.33 -6.52 -3.99
CA ALA A 68 -10.03 -5.46 -4.71
C ALA A 68 -10.79 -4.52 -3.77
N GLU A 69 -11.32 -5.03 -2.66
CA GLU A 69 -11.90 -4.22 -1.59
C GLU A 69 -10.82 -3.33 -0.93
N ASP A 70 -9.66 -3.90 -0.59
CA ASP A 70 -8.52 -3.15 -0.04
C ASP A 70 -8.06 -2.02 -0.98
N GLU A 71 -7.95 -2.30 -2.28
CA GLU A 71 -7.59 -1.29 -3.28
C GLU A 71 -8.61 -0.16 -3.34
N SER A 72 -9.90 -0.49 -3.30
CA SER A 72 -10.99 0.49 -3.33
C SER A 72 -11.02 1.36 -2.07
N VAL A 73 -10.88 0.75 -0.89
CA VAL A 73 -10.80 1.47 0.38
C VAL A 73 -9.58 2.38 0.41
N ASN A 74 -8.42 1.90 -0.04
CA ASN A 74 -7.22 2.71 -0.03
C ASN A 74 -7.27 3.87 -1.03
N ALA A 75 -7.89 3.68 -2.19
CA ALA A 75 -8.14 4.77 -3.14
C ALA A 75 -9.05 5.86 -2.54
N ALA A 76 -10.11 5.46 -1.83
CA ALA A 76 -10.97 6.42 -1.14
C ALA A 76 -10.22 7.19 -0.05
N ASN A 77 -9.35 6.51 0.72
CA ASN A 77 -8.52 7.15 1.74
C ASN A 77 -7.51 8.14 1.13
N TYR A 78 -6.84 7.78 0.05
CA TYR A 78 -5.95 8.68 -0.68
C TYR A 78 -6.68 9.94 -1.14
N LEU A 79 -7.84 9.81 -1.80
CA LEU A 79 -8.63 10.95 -2.27
C LEU A 79 -9.06 11.85 -1.11
N ARG A 80 -9.46 11.26 0.03
CA ARG A 80 -9.81 12.01 1.24
C ARG A 80 -8.61 12.80 1.77
N SER A 81 -7.44 12.17 1.87
CA SER A 81 -6.20 12.81 2.34
C SER A 81 -5.74 13.94 1.43
N ARG A 82 -5.80 13.74 0.11
CA ARG A 82 -5.51 14.78 -0.90
C ARG A 82 -6.46 15.98 -0.78
N ALA A 83 -7.76 15.73 -0.63
CA ALA A 83 -8.75 16.80 -0.45
C ALA A 83 -8.58 17.55 0.88
N VAL A 84 -8.14 16.88 1.95
CA VAL A 84 -7.75 17.56 3.20
C VAL A 84 -6.55 18.45 2.95
N LEU A 85 -5.55 17.96 2.23
CA LEU A 85 -4.34 18.72 1.95
C LEU A 85 -4.60 19.96 1.09
N ASP A 86 -5.46 19.87 0.07
CA ASP A 86 -5.87 21.03 -0.74
C ASP A 86 -6.47 22.15 0.14
N ARG A 87 -7.27 21.77 1.15
CA ARG A 87 -7.85 22.73 2.08
C ARG A 87 -6.81 23.32 3.03
N LEU A 88 -5.81 22.54 3.45
CA LEU A 88 -4.73 23.01 4.30
C LEU A 88 -3.80 23.95 3.53
N GLU A 89 -3.47 23.62 2.29
CA GLU A 89 -2.70 24.47 1.38
C GLU A 89 -3.33 25.85 1.21
N ALA A 90 -4.63 25.90 0.92
CA ALA A 90 -5.35 27.17 0.78
C ALA A 90 -5.31 28.01 2.08
N ARG A 91 -5.43 27.36 3.24
CA ARG A 91 -5.42 28.06 4.55
C ARG A 91 -4.03 28.53 4.95
N PHE A 92 -3.01 27.69 4.80
CA PHE A 92 -1.63 28.06 5.11
C PHE A 92 -1.13 29.16 4.17
N SER A 93 -1.49 29.10 2.87
CA SER A 93 -1.20 30.17 1.91
C SER A 93 -1.86 31.50 2.30
N ALA A 94 -3.12 31.47 2.74
CA ALA A 94 -3.82 32.69 3.18
C ALA A 94 -3.18 33.36 4.41
N GLU A 95 -2.56 32.57 5.28
CA GLU A 95 -1.86 33.05 6.49
C GLU A 95 -0.35 33.21 6.29
N ALA A 96 0.16 33.02 5.06
CA ALA A 96 1.59 33.04 4.73
C ALA A 96 2.46 32.09 5.59
N ILE A 97 1.90 30.95 6.00
CA ILE A 97 2.60 29.89 6.73
C ILE A 97 3.35 29.01 5.74
N ASP A 98 4.66 28.90 5.91
CA ASP A 98 5.51 28.04 5.07
C ASP A 98 5.43 26.58 5.54
N TRP A 99 5.23 25.66 4.60
CA TRP A 99 5.03 24.25 4.92
C TRP A 99 5.43 23.32 3.76
N ALA A 100 5.57 22.03 4.05
CA ALA A 100 5.81 20.99 3.07
C ALA A 100 5.10 19.68 3.46
N VAL A 101 4.70 18.90 2.46
CA VAL A 101 4.22 17.52 2.66
C VAL A 101 5.40 16.63 3.04
N LEU A 102 5.25 15.87 4.11
CA LEU A 102 6.26 14.93 4.58
C LEU A 102 5.80 13.48 4.35
N LYS A 103 6.75 12.60 4.00
CA LYS A 103 6.55 11.15 3.84
C LYS A 103 5.36 10.77 2.94
N GLY A 104 4.30 10.17 3.51
CA GLY A 104 3.38 9.24 2.86
C GLY A 104 2.86 9.74 1.52
N LEU A 105 2.19 10.90 1.54
CA LEU A 105 1.54 11.44 0.36
C LEU A 105 2.57 11.87 -0.70
N ALA A 106 3.64 12.56 -0.28
CA ALA A 106 4.72 12.97 -1.18
C ALA A 106 5.44 11.77 -1.83
N ILE A 107 5.62 10.67 -1.09
CA ILE A 107 6.21 9.43 -1.62
C ILE A 107 5.21 8.72 -2.56
N ALA A 108 3.93 8.67 -2.19
CA ALA A 108 2.87 8.09 -3.03
C ALA A 108 2.80 8.78 -4.40
N GLU A 109 2.67 10.11 -4.40
CA GLU A 109 2.54 10.92 -5.62
C GLU A 109 3.80 10.88 -6.50
N ARG A 110 4.98 10.67 -5.91
CA ARG A 110 6.25 10.69 -6.63
C ARG A 110 6.71 9.33 -7.18
N TYR A 111 6.46 8.24 -6.45
CA TYR A 111 7.12 6.95 -6.73
C TYR A 111 6.17 5.80 -7.05
N TYR A 112 4.87 5.91 -6.76
CA TYR A 112 3.91 4.87 -7.08
C TYR A 112 3.25 5.18 -8.42
N GLU A 113 3.07 4.16 -9.26
CA GLU A 113 2.35 4.28 -10.55
C GLU A 113 0.96 4.89 -10.37
N ARG A 114 0.27 4.46 -9.30
CA ARG A 114 -0.98 5.04 -8.82
C ARG A 114 -0.77 5.40 -7.35
N PRO A 115 -0.89 6.68 -6.95
CA PRO A 115 -0.64 7.09 -5.57
C PRO A 115 -1.48 6.33 -4.54
N SER A 116 -2.70 5.95 -4.91
CA SER A 116 -3.62 5.13 -4.13
C SER A 116 -3.17 3.69 -3.85
N LEU A 117 -2.01 3.26 -4.34
CA LEU A 117 -1.44 1.94 -4.02
C LEU A 117 -0.58 1.96 -2.77
N ARG A 118 -0.13 3.14 -2.34
CA ARG A 118 0.51 3.30 -1.05
C ARG A 118 -0.57 3.44 0.01
N GLU A 119 -0.63 2.49 0.93
CA GLU A 119 -1.54 2.62 2.06
C GLU A 119 -1.06 3.70 3.04
N MET A 120 -1.98 4.56 3.48
CA MET A 120 -1.71 5.68 4.36
C MET A 120 -2.86 5.89 5.34
N ILE A 121 -2.54 6.32 6.57
CA ILE A 121 -3.55 6.63 7.61
C ILE A 121 -3.64 8.09 7.98
N ASP A 122 -2.63 8.86 7.62
CA ASP A 122 -2.45 10.25 8.03
C ASP A 122 -1.80 11.07 6.90
N VAL A 123 -1.72 12.37 7.15
CA VAL A 123 -1.00 13.34 6.32
C VAL A 123 0.02 14.01 7.24
N ASP A 124 1.30 13.69 7.07
CA ASP A 124 2.37 14.38 7.76
C ASP A 124 2.68 15.72 7.06
N LEU A 125 2.74 16.80 7.84
CA LEU A 125 3.17 18.11 7.36
C LEU A 125 4.40 18.56 8.16
N LEU A 126 5.37 19.13 7.46
CA LEU A 126 6.44 19.91 8.06
C LEU A 126 6.06 21.38 7.94
N VAL A 127 6.00 22.10 9.06
CA VAL A 127 5.66 23.52 9.10
C VAL A 127 6.88 24.28 9.61
N ASP A 128 7.21 25.40 8.99
CA ASP A 128 8.27 26.28 9.49
C ASP A 128 7.85 26.85 10.85
N ARG A 129 8.79 26.94 11.79
CA ARG A 129 8.53 27.45 13.14
C ARG A 129 8.61 28.97 13.22
N ASP A 130 9.33 29.58 12.30
CA ASP A 130 9.69 31.00 12.36
C ASP A 130 8.77 31.87 11.49
N ARG A 131 7.76 31.27 10.87
CA ARG A 131 6.70 31.93 10.07
C ARG A 131 5.33 31.38 10.38
#